data_AF-A0A956B827-F1
#
_entry.id   AF-A0A956B827-F1
#
_cell.length_a   1.000
_cell.length_b   1.000
_cell.length_c   1.000
_cell.angle_alpha   90.00
_cell.angle_beta   90.00
_cell.angle_gamma   90.00
#
_symmetry.space_group_name_H-M   'P 1'
#
loop_
_entity.id
_entity.type
_entity.pdbx_description
1 polymer ?
#
loop_
_entity_poly.entity_id
_entity_poly.type
_entity_poly.pdbx_seq_one_letter_code
_entity_poly.pdbx_strand_id
1 'polypeptide(L)'
;CVPSIGASPSGGKYRYCQGDNRHCAPDANDPNSDPANTVCDMGQALSFVTATTPNAPAAFERTVQVGIAGSGRETGIEAAAIAVGRETNRTTGEWLPPPTENAGFLRSDASLFLIFVSDEDDSSFGEVTYFYRAFETLRGAGNEGVVSVSAIVGDPDLDGPDNDGSLGGCPAGSEERSAAAGTRYVALSMYSRGLSPEFRVCDDKRLKCPEGDACKAPVPGLPGVCVPATGCQLDQDCGNFKCDNDRGCITCSNAQCVLPAENFLKLLEDNGVFGSICNPDYGNVLGALGFEAAGLARKFELTKGPNCDKTVKCCPTGTADADCTVEVPVCVRVNGEIIPNERAAGWVYEAGSNAIFFDGSYVPPTDADIAVSYRAATTGAPISCEVRLQ
;
A
#
# COMPACT_ATOMS: atom_id res chain seq x y z
N CYS A 1 -0.45 -23.46 -22.26
CA CYS A 1 -0.45 -24.80 -21.61
C CYS A 1 -0.84 -24.65 -20.16
N VAL A 2 -2.14 -24.73 -19.89
CA VAL A 2 -2.72 -24.68 -18.54
C VAL A 2 -3.75 -25.79 -18.52
N PRO A 3 -3.65 -26.80 -17.64
CA PRO A 3 -4.78 -27.68 -17.45
C PRO A 3 -5.87 -26.86 -16.73
N SER A 4 -7.11 -27.00 -17.18
CA SER A 4 -8.27 -26.32 -16.61
C SER A 4 -8.37 -26.51 -15.09
N ILE A 5 -8.88 -25.49 -14.39
CA ILE A 5 -9.09 -25.45 -12.94
C ILE A 5 -9.70 -26.78 -12.46
N GLY A 6 -9.00 -27.46 -11.55
CA GLY A 6 -9.40 -28.75 -10.96
C GLY A 6 -8.60 -29.97 -11.43
N ALA A 7 -7.70 -29.84 -12.41
CA ALA A 7 -6.83 -30.94 -12.81
C ALA A 7 -5.57 -31.00 -11.94
N SER A 8 -5.46 -32.03 -11.09
CA SER A 8 -4.19 -32.43 -10.49
C SER A 8 -3.26 -32.98 -11.57
N PRO A 9 -2.00 -32.52 -11.67
CA PRO A 9 -1.02 -33.21 -12.50
C PRO A 9 -0.84 -34.63 -11.95
N SER A 10 -0.80 -35.62 -12.85
CA SER A 10 -0.49 -37.01 -12.48
C SER A 10 0.87 -37.05 -11.79
N GLY A 11 0.87 -37.18 -10.45
CA GLY A 11 2.08 -37.35 -9.65
C GLY A 11 2.72 -36.08 -9.08
N GLY A 12 2.13 -34.88 -9.24
CA GLY A 12 2.58 -33.67 -8.53
C GLY A 12 3.98 -33.14 -8.87
N LYS A 13 4.54 -33.52 -10.02
CA LYS A 13 5.93 -33.21 -10.41
C LYS A 13 6.00 -32.03 -11.37
N TYR A 14 6.94 -31.10 -11.10
CA TYR A 14 7.22 -29.94 -11.93
C TYR A 14 8.64 -30.04 -12.49
N ARG A 15 8.90 -29.49 -13.68
CA ARG A 15 10.27 -29.38 -14.19
C ARG A 15 10.94 -28.13 -13.63
N TYR A 16 12.12 -28.29 -13.02
CA TYR A 16 12.98 -27.16 -12.66
C TYR A 16 13.81 -26.75 -13.88
N CYS A 17 13.64 -25.52 -14.36
CA CYS A 17 14.54 -24.93 -15.36
C CYS A 17 15.47 -23.99 -14.61
N GLN A 18 16.75 -24.35 -14.42
CA GLN A 18 17.76 -23.37 -14.00
C GLN A 18 18.06 -22.42 -15.16
N GLY A 19 17.54 -21.20 -15.07
CA GLY A 19 18.00 -20.03 -15.83
C GLY A 19 17.68 -20.01 -17.34
N ASP A 20 17.62 -21.14 -18.04
CA ASP A 20 17.18 -21.21 -19.44
C ASP A 20 16.66 -22.60 -19.86
N ASN A 21 16.17 -22.69 -21.10
CA ASN A 21 15.58 -23.91 -21.66
C ASN A 21 16.60 -25.01 -22.02
N ARG A 22 17.91 -24.75 -21.90
CA ARG A 22 18.98 -25.70 -22.26
C ARG A 22 19.35 -26.64 -21.11
N HIS A 23 18.97 -26.30 -19.87
CA HIS A 23 19.21 -27.12 -18.67
C HIS A 23 18.04 -28.03 -18.29
N CYS A 24 17.15 -28.34 -19.23
CA CYS A 24 16.04 -29.28 -19.03
C CYS A 24 16.52 -30.75 -19.17
N ALA A 25 17.30 -31.26 -18.22
CA ALA A 25 17.64 -32.68 -18.16
C ALA A 25 16.81 -33.38 -17.06
N PRO A 26 16.27 -34.60 -17.29
CA PRO A 26 15.64 -35.39 -16.23
C PRO A 26 16.66 -35.72 -15.13
N ASP A 27 16.33 -35.42 -13.87
CA ASP A 27 17.10 -35.92 -12.71
C ASP A 27 16.34 -37.11 -12.10
N ALA A 28 16.92 -38.30 -12.24
CA ALA A 28 16.37 -39.54 -11.71
C ALA A 28 16.46 -39.66 -10.18
N ASN A 29 17.24 -38.79 -9.52
CA ASN A 29 17.42 -38.78 -8.07
C ASN A 29 16.49 -37.77 -7.38
N ASP A 30 15.82 -36.89 -8.13
CA ASP A 30 14.83 -35.96 -7.58
C ASP A 30 13.40 -36.53 -7.68
N PRO A 31 12.74 -36.84 -6.56
CA PRO A 31 11.37 -37.35 -6.56
C PRO A 31 10.34 -36.37 -7.14
N ASN A 32 10.69 -35.09 -7.39
CA ASN A 32 9.80 -34.07 -7.95
C ASN A 32 9.97 -33.82 -9.46
N SER A 33 10.88 -34.53 -10.17
CA SER A 33 11.12 -34.31 -11.61
C SER A 33 10.11 -35.03 -12.53
N ASP A 34 9.62 -34.38 -13.60
CA ASP A 34 8.75 -35.00 -14.63
C ASP A 34 9.53 -36.00 -15.50
N PRO A 35 9.24 -37.31 -15.42
CA PRO A 35 9.94 -38.34 -16.19
C PRO A 35 9.58 -38.33 -17.69
N ALA A 36 8.48 -37.69 -18.10
CA ALA A 36 8.03 -37.66 -19.49
C ALA A 36 8.74 -36.60 -20.35
N ASN A 37 9.56 -35.75 -19.73
CA ASN A 37 10.34 -34.73 -20.40
C ASN A 37 9.48 -33.75 -21.24
N THR A 38 8.28 -33.42 -20.78
CA THR A 38 7.36 -32.52 -21.49
C THR A 38 7.89 -31.08 -21.45
N VAL A 39 8.30 -30.52 -22.60
CA VAL A 39 8.81 -29.15 -22.70
C VAL A 39 7.63 -28.17 -22.72
N CYS A 40 7.56 -27.27 -21.75
CA CYS A 40 6.70 -26.08 -21.85
C CYS A 40 7.26 -25.18 -22.96
N ASP A 41 6.50 -24.98 -24.04
CA ASP A 41 6.81 -23.95 -25.01
C ASP A 41 6.74 -22.58 -24.31
N MET A 42 7.91 -21.96 -24.13
CA MET A 42 8.11 -20.68 -23.44
C MET A 42 8.39 -19.56 -24.45
N GLY A 43 8.00 -19.73 -25.72
CA GLY A 43 8.16 -18.71 -26.77
C GLY A 43 7.17 -17.54 -26.69
N GLN A 44 6.18 -17.59 -25.78
CA GLN A 44 5.21 -16.51 -25.55
C GLN A 44 5.33 -16.00 -24.11
N ALA A 45 5.44 -14.69 -23.95
CA ALA A 45 5.47 -14.04 -22.64
C ALA A 45 4.18 -14.33 -21.86
N LEU A 46 4.30 -14.62 -20.56
CA LEU A 46 3.15 -14.72 -19.68
C LEU A 46 2.56 -13.32 -19.50
N SER A 47 1.24 -13.16 -19.68
CA SER A 47 0.58 -11.86 -19.50
C SER A 47 0.50 -11.44 -18.03
N PHE A 48 0.19 -12.38 -17.12
CA PHE A 48 0.21 -12.14 -15.66
C PHE A 48 0.38 -13.46 -14.89
N VAL A 49 0.83 -13.34 -13.63
CA VAL A 49 1.02 -14.46 -12.68
C VAL A 49 -0.24 -14.65 -11.84
N THR A 50 -0.62 -15.90 -11.57
CA THR A 50 -1.79 -16.29 -10.78
C THR A 50 -1.39 -17.12 -9.57
N ALA A 51 -2.30 -17.32 -8.60
CA ALA A 51 -2.08 -18.20 -7.45
C ALA A 51 -1.78 -19.67 -7.85
N THR A 52 -2.19 -20.08 -9.05
CA THR A 52 -1.94 -21.41 -9.60
C THR A 52 -0.71 -21.47 -10.51
N THR A 53 -0.01 -20.35 -10.72
CA THR A 53 1.19 -20.32 -11.56
C THR A 53 2.33 -21.08 -10.88
N PRO A 54 2.82 -22.18 -11.48
CA PRO A 54 3.94 -22.92 -10.90
C PRO A 54 5.20 -22.06 -10.86
N ASN A 55 5.90 -22.08 -9.72
CA ASN A 55 7.09 -21.26 -9.48
C ASN A 55 6.86 -19.79 -9.89
N ALA A 56 5.84 -19.18 -9.26
CA ALA A 56 5.47 -17.79 -9.46
C ALA A 56 6.64 -16.80 -9.43
N PRO A 57 7.65 -16.92 -8.52
CA PRO A 57 8.82 -16.04 -8.54
C PRO A 57 9.58 -16.09 -9.87
N ALA A 58 9.92 -17.29 -10.37
CA ALA A 58 10.64 -17.42 -11.64
C ALA A 58 9.78 -17.02 -12.86
N ALA A 59 8.46 -17.18 -12.77
CA ALA A 59 7.54 -16.69 -13.79
C ALA A 59 7.53 -15.15 -13.82
N PHE A 60 7.49 -14.50 -12.65
CA PHE A 60 7.54 -13.05 -12.52
C PHE A 60 8.89 -12.49 -13.00
N GLU A 61 10.01 -13.09 -12.57
CA GLU A 61 11.37 -12.68 -12.95
C GLU A 61 11.57 -12.64 -14.47
N ARG A 62 10.98 -13.59 -15.20
CA ARG A 62 11.05 -13.59 -16.67
C ARG A 62 10.12 -12.56 -17.32
N THR A 63 8.98 -12.26 -16.69
CA THR A 63 7.95 -11.37 -17.24
C THR A 63 8.33 -9.91 -17.05
N VAL A 64 9.02 -9.58 -15.95
CA VAL A 64 9.47 -8.22 -15.63
C VAL A 64 10.66 -7.76 -16.47
N GLN A 65 11.37 -8.67 -17.12
CA GLN A 65 12.47 -8.36 -18.05
C GLN A 65 11.92 -7.82 -19.37
N VAL A 66 11.58 -6.53 -19.39
CA VAL A 66 11.18 -5.80 -20.60
C VAL A 66 12.39 -5.15 -21.27
N GLY A 67 12.28 -4.90 -22.58
CA GLY A 67 13.34 -4.21 -23.33
C GLY A 67 13.37 -2.71 -23.03
N ILE A 68 14.55 -2.10 -23.17
CA ILE A 68 14.78 -0.65 -23.02
C ILE A 68 14.56 0.15 -24.33
N ALA A 69 14.08 -0.51 -25.39
CA ALA A 69 13.86 0.11 -26.69
C ALA A 69 12.48 0.80 -26.71
N GLY A 70 12.42 2.05 -27.13
CA GLY A 70 11.15 2.78 -27.17
C GLY A 70 11.33 4.28 -27.31
N SER A 71 10.26 5.01 -27.00
CA SER A 71 10.31 6.46 -26.88
C SER A 71 11.09 6.85 -25.61
N GLY A 72 11.89 7.91 -25.68
CA GLY A 72 12.48 8.53 -24.49
C GLY A 72 11.48 9.35 -23.66
N ARG A 73 10.17 9.22 -23.94
CA ARG A 73 9.09 9.84 -23.16
C ARG A 73 8.42 8.76 -22.33
N GLU A 74 8.68 8.78 -21.03
CA GLU A 74 8.08 7.83 -20.09
C GLU A 74 6.62 8.17 -19.86
N THR A 75 5.72 7.19 -19.98
CA THR A 75 4.27 7.38 -19.83
C THR A 75 3.67 6.25 -19.01
N GLY A 76 4.33 5.92 -17.88
CA GLY A 76 3.96 4.79 -17.05
C GLY A 76 2.54 4.89 -16.51
N ILE A 77 2.07 6.10 -16.17
CA ILE A 77 0.69 6.29 -15.68
C ILE A 77 -0.34 6.00 -16.79
N GLU A 78 -0.10 6.47 -18.02
CA GLU A 78 -0.94 6.15 -19.18
C GLU A 78 -0.88 4.65 -19.50
N ALA A 79 0.29 4.02 -19.44
CA ALA A 79 0.45 2.59 -19.63
C ALA A 79 -0.36 1.77 -18.59
N ALA A 80 -0.32 2.17 -17.31
CA ALA A 80 -1.15 1.56 -16.28
C ALA A 80 -2.65 1.76 -16.54
N ALA A 81 -3.07 2.97 -16.96
CA ALA A 81 -4.44 3.26 -17.33
C ALA A 81 -4.92 2.38 -18.51
N ILE A 82 -4.08 2.19 -19.53
CA ILE A 82 -4.36 1.26 -20.64
C ILE A 82 -4.53 -0.16 -20.08
N ALA A 83 -3.57 -0.63 -19.28
CA ALA A 83 -3.53 -2.00 -18.78
C ALA A 83 -4.80 -2.41 -18.02
N VAL A 84 -5.44 -1.45 -17.33
CA VAL A 84 -6.66 -1.64 -16.52
C VAL A 84 -7.93 -1.11 -17.19
N GLY A 85 -7.88 -0.68 -18.46
CA GLY A 85 -9.06 -0.20 -19.18
C GLY A 85 -9.62 1.11 -18.63
N ARG A 86 -8.73 2.07 -18.39
CA ARG A 86 -9.01 3.43 -17.87
C ARG A 86 -8.38 4.54 -18.70
N GLU A 87 -7.78 4.20 -19.84
CA GLU A 87 -7.46 5.20 -20.85
C GLU A 87 -8.75 5.79 -21.42
N THR A 88 -8.82 7.11 -21.54
CA THR A 88 -10.00 7.78 -22.13
C THR A 88 -9.79 7.97 -23.62
N ASN A 89 -10.78 7.55 -24.40
CA ASN A 89 -10.89 7.90 -25.81
C ASN A 89 -11.03 9.42 -25.93
N ARG A 90 -10.03 10.09 -26.51
CA ARG A 90 -9.97 11.56 -26.62
C ARG A 90 -11.07 12.16 -27.50
N THR A 91 -11.76 11.36 -28.30
CA THR A 91 -12.87 11.82 -29.16
C THR A 91 -14.22 11.63 -28.48
N THR A 92 -14.45 10.51 -27.81
CA THR A 92 -15.77 10.19 -27.21
C THR A 92 -15.86 10.53 -25.72
N GLY A 93 -14.72 10.65 -25.03
CA GLY A 93 -14.66 10.82 -23.58
C GLY A 93 -14.94 9.55 -22.79
N GLU A 94 -15.10 8.41 -23.45
CA GLU A 94 -15.37 7.11 -22.83
C GLU A 94 -14.08 6.36 -22.51
N TRP A 95 -14.11 5.54 -21.46
CA TRP A 95 -12.99 4.65 -21.16
C TRP A 95 -12.88 3.53 -22.19
N LEU A 96 -11.65 3.25 -22.62
CA LEU A 96 -11.32 2.10 -23.45
C LEU A 96 -11.25 0.83 -22.59
N PRO A 97 -11.68 -0.34 -23.11
CA PRO A 97 -11.51 -1.60 -22.42
C PRO A 97 -10.01 -1.94 -22.27
N PRO A 98 -9.64 -2.78 -21.27
CA PRO A 98 -8.26 -3.25 -21.17
C PRO A 98 -7.86 -4.08 -22.41
N PRO A 99 -6.57 -4.13 -22.77
CA PRO A 99 -6.07 -5.02 -23.80
C PRO A 99 -6.52 -6.46 -23.57
N THR A 100 -6.77 -7.20 -24.65
CA THR A 100 -7.23 -8.59 -24.60
C THR A 100 -6.27 -9.50 -23.84
N GLU A 101 -4.98 -9.15 -23.84
CA GLU A 101 -3.88 -9.81 -23.14
C GLU A 101 -4.03 -9.70 -21.62
N ASN A 102 -4.70 -8.66 -21.13
CA ASN A 102 -4.94 -8.42 -19.70
C ASN A 102 -6.33 -8.90 -19.26
N ALA A 103 -7.06 -9.60 -20.12
CA ALA A 103 -8.36 -10.16 -19.78
C ALA A 103 -8.25 -11.08 -18.56
N GLY A 104 -9.03 -10.81 -17.53
CA GLY A 104 -9.04 -11.58 -16.27
C GLY A 104 -8.03 -11.11 -15.22
N PHE A 105 -7.20 -10.10 -15.50
CA PHE A 105 -6.32 -9.50 -14.50
C PHE A 105 -7.13 -8.78 -13.41
N LEU A 106 -8.03 -7.88 -13.81
CA LEU A 106 -8.95 -7.21 -12.90
C LEU A 106 -10.03 -8.18 -12.46
N ARG A 107 -10.10 -8.44 -11.15
CA ARG A 107 -11.10 -9.32 -10.53
C ARG A 107 -11.95 -8.52 -9.55
N SER A 108 -13.26 -8.79 -9.52
CA SER A 108 -14.19 -8.07 -8.65
C SER A 108 -13.92 -8.32 -7.16
N ASP A 109 -13.38 -9.49 -6.83
CA ASP A 109 -13.17 -10.01 -5.47
C ASP A 109 -11.75 -9.83 -4.93
N ALA A 110 -10.85 -9.12 -5.62
CA ALA A 110 -9.44 -9.01 -5.22
C ALA A 110 -8.95 -7.58 -5.30
N SER A 111 -8.33 -7.03 -4.24
CA SER A 111 -7.74 -5.68 -4.21
C SER A 111 -6.77 -5.43 -5.39
N LEU A 112 -6.69 -4.16 -5.83
CA LEU A 112 -5.81 -3.75 -6.91
C LEU A 112 -4.61 -2.98 -6.34
N PHE A 113 -3.41 -3.45 -6.64
CA PHE A 113 -2.16 -2.77 -6.29
C PHE A 113 -1.50 -2.31 -7.58
N LEU A 114 -1.18 -1.02 -7.65
CA LEU A 114 -0.44 -0.41 -8.75
C LEU A 114 0.92 0.05 -8.20
N ILE A 115 1.99 -0.59 -8.62
CA ILE A 115 3.35 -0.24 -8.22
C ILE A 115 4.07 0.29 -9.46
N PHE A 116 4.42 1.56 -9.41
CA PHE A 116 5.21 2.21 -10.46
C PHE A 116 6.69 2.09 -10.11
N VAL A 117 7.48 1.57 -11.04
CA VAL A 117 8.93 1.48 -10.92
C VAL A 117 9.52 2.19 -12.13
N SER A 118 10.24 3.29 -11.91
CA SER A 118 10.81 4.11 -12.99
C SER A 118 11.98 4.94 -12.49
N ASP A 119 13.00 5.10 -13.31
CA ASP A 119 14.13 5.99 -13.08
C ASP A 119 13.89 7.41 -13.62
N GLU A 120 12.70 7.73 -14.13
CA GLU A 120 12.34 9.05 -14.66
C GLU A 120 10.95 9.50 -14.17
N ASP A 121 10.59 10.76 -14.43
CA ASP A 121 9.24 11.26 -14.15
C ASP A 121 8.24 10.91 -15.26
N ASP A 122 6.97 10.79 -14.89
CA ASP A 122 5.88 10.48 -15.82
C ASP A 122 5.57 11.67 -16.74
N SER A 123 5.60 11.44 -18.05
CA SER A 123 5.20 12.43 -19.07
C SER A 123 3.82 12.16 -19.67
N SER A 124 2.96 11.39 -18.98
CA SER A 124 1.59 11.09 -19.45
C SER A 124 0.77 12.38 -19.55
N PHE A 125 -0.08 12.46 -20.57
CA PHE A 125 -0.90 13.65 -20.79
C PHE A 125 -2.03 13.73 -19.75
N GLY A 126 -2.03 14.79 -18.94
CA GLY A 126 -3.10 15.09 -18.00
C GLY A 126 -2.62 15.31 -16.57
N GLU A 127 -3.54 15.80 -15.74
CA GLU A 127 -3.33 16.01 -14.31
C GLU A 127 -3.27 14.66 -13.58
N VAL A 128 -2.38 14.53 -12.59
CA VAL A 128 -2.26 13.30 -11.77
C VAL A 128 -3.60 12.93 -11.11
N THR A 129 -4.34 13.94 -10.63
CA THR A 129 -5.67 13.77 -10.02
C THR A 129 -6.72 13.15 -10.95
N TYR A 130 -6.57 13.31 -12.26
CA TYR A 130 -7.45 12.64 -13.22
C TYR A 130 -7.21 11.13 -13.22
N PHE A 131 -5.94 10.70 -13.26
CA PHE A 131 -5.57 9.28 -13.25
C PHE A 131 -5.93 8.61 -11.92
N TYR A 132 -5.71 9.30 -10.81
CA TYR A 132 -6.16 8.86 -9.49
C TYR A 132 -7.65 8.50 -9.49
N ARG A 133 -8.53 9.39 -9.96
CA ARG A 133 -9.98 9.11 -10.06
C ARG A 133 -10.29 7.96 -11.01
N ALA A 134 -9.53 7.85 -12.10
CA ALA A 134 -9.69 6.76 -13.05
C ALA A 134 -9.37 5.40 -12.39
N PHE A 135 -8.36 5.34 -11.52
CA PHE A 135 -7.99 4.13 -10.80
C PHE A 135 -8.96 3.82 -9.64
N GLU A 136 -9.36 4.79 -8.81
CA GLU A 136 -10.29 4.54 -7.70
C GLU A 136 -11.65 3.98 -8.17
N THR A 137 -12.16 4.52 -9.27
CA THR A 137 -13.45 4.07 -9.82
C THR A 137 -13.41 2.65 -10.41
N LEU A 138 -12.25 1.98 -10.45
CA LEU A 138 -12.15 0.57 -10.86
C LEU A 138 -12.99 -0.36 -9.99
N ARG A 139 -13.23 -0.01 -8.73
CA ARG A 139 -13.83 -0.92 -7.75
C ARG A 139 -15.23 -0.55 -7.30
N GLY A 140 -15.81 0.46 -7.97
CA GLY A 140 -17.15 0.96 -7.68
C GLY A 140 -17.17 1.85 -6.45
N ALA A 141 -18.27 2.60 -6.30
CA ALA A 141 -18.46 3.52 -5.20
C ALA A 141 -18.44 2.80 -3.85
N GLY A 142 -17.67 3.31 -2.89
CA GLY A 142 -17.52 2.77 -1.54
C GLY A 142 -16.41 1.74 -1.36
N ASN A 143 -15.66 1.40 -2.42
CA ASN A 143 -14.51 0.48 -2.37
C ASN A 143 -13.18 1.18 -2.68
N GLU A 144 -13.09 2.49 -2.49
CA GLU A 144 -11.92 3.30 -2.85
C GLU A 144 -10.65 2.81 -2.12
N GLY A 145 -10.79 2.28 -0.90
CA GLY A 145 -9.69 1.70 -0.10
C GLY A 145 -9.17 0.33 -0.55
N VAL A 146 -9.70 -0.26 -1.64
CA VAL A 146 -9.18 -1.53 -2.19
C VAL A 146 -8.27 -1.33 -3.40
N VAL A 147 -7.98 -0.07 -3.75
CA VAL A 147 -6.95 0.31 -4.72
C VAL A 147 -5.81 0.99 -3.97
N SER A 148 -4.60 0.45 -4.05
CA SER A 148 -3.40 1.06 -3.47
C SER A 148 -2.40 1.37 -4.57
N VAL A 149 -1.83 2.57 -4.53
CA VAL A 149 -0.83 3.02 -5.50
C VAL A 149 0.45 3.40 -4.76
N SER A 150 1.58 2.93 -5.30
CA SER A 150 2.91 3.17 -4.75
C SER A 150 3.93 3.44 -5.85
N ALA A 151 4.96 4.21 -5.50
CA ALA A 151 6.00 4.63 -6.44
C ALA A 151 7.38 4.25 -5.91
N ILE A 152 8.14 3.46 -6.67
CA ILE A 152 9.56 3.18 -6.47
C ILE A 152 10.31 3.93 -7.58
N VAL A 153 10.73 5.15 -7.29
CA VAL A 153 11.19 6.10 -8.32
C VAL A 153 12.42 6.88 -7.90
N GLY A 154 13.00 7.66 -8.82
CA GLY A 154 14.07 8.59 -8.50
C GLY A 154 13.71 9.52 -7.34
N ASP A 155 14.67 9.77 -6.46
CA ASP A 155 14.46 10.46 -5.19
C ASP A 155 14.00 11.92 -5.37
N PRO A 156 12.79 12.30 -4.91
CA PRO A 156 12.34 13.68 -4.95
C PRO A 156 12.95 14.56 -3.84
N ASP A 157 13.93 14.06 -3.09
CA ASP A 157 14.71 14.84 -2.12
C ASP A 157 15.27 16.12 -2.75
N LEU A 158 15.19 17.21 -1.99
CA LEU A 158 15.69 18.54 -2.35
C LEU A 158 17.19 18.68 -2.12
N ASP A 159 17.79 17.72 -1.41
CA ASP A 159 19.22 17.65 -1.13
C ASP A 159 19.94 16.78 -2.18
N GLY A 160 19.59 16.97 -3.46
CA GLY A 160 20.45 16.52 -4.56
C GLY A 160 21.91 16.94 -4.31
N PRO A 161 22.91 16.33 -4.96
CA PRO A 161 24.34 16.51 -4.65
C PRO A 161 24.82 17.98 -4.56
N ASP A 162 24.05 18.93 -5.10
CA ASP A 162 24.35 20.35 -5.18
C ASP A 162 23.67 21.24 -4.11
N ASN A 163 22.78 20.73 -3.25
CA ASN A 163 22.05 21.48 -2.20
C ASN A 163 21.43 22.81 -2.69
N ASP A 164 20.98 22.86 -3.94
CA ASP A 164 20.49 24.07 -4.60
C ASP A 164 18.96 24.23 -4.55
N GLY A 165 18.27 23.31 -3.88
CA GLY A 165 16.82 23.25 -3.81
C GLY A 165 16.15 22.75 -5.11
N SER A 166 16.91 22.14 -6.02
CA SER A 166 16.36 21.34 -7.11
C SER A 166 15.91 19.98 -6.61
N LEU A 167 14.88 19.41 -7.26
CA LEU A 167 14.53 18.01 -7.03
C LEU A 167 15.69 17.14 -7.48
N GLY A 168 16.04 16.17 -6.65
CA GLY A 168 17.06 15.19 -6.94
C GLY A 168 16.62 14.19 -8.00
N GLY A 169 16.98 12.95 -7.75
CA GLY A 169 16.92 11.88 -8.70
C GLY A 169 17.84 10.75 -8.28
N CYS A 170 18.14 9.83 -9.19
CA CYS A 170 19.27 8.95 -8.93
C CYS A 170 20.58 9.66 -9.26
N PRO A 171 21.54 9.75 -8.32
CA PRO A 171 22.84 10.32 -8.61
C PRO A 171 23.51 9.41 -9.64
N ALA A 172 23.64 9.91 -10.85
CA ALA A 172 24.49 9.32 -11.85
C ALA A 172 25.94 9.77 -11.58
N GLY A 173 26.95 9.00 -12.01
CA GLY A 173 28.34 9.43 -11.85
C GLY A 173 28.58 10.83 -12.44
N SER A 174 29.71 11.48 -12.15
CA SER A 174 30.00 12.89 -12.48
C SER A 174 29.88 13.32 -13.96
N GLU A 175 29.49 12.42 -14.87
CA GLU A 175 29.28 12.68 -16.30
C GLU A 175 27.92 12.20 -16.85
N GLU A 176 27.03 11.65 -16.01
CA GLU A 176 25.76 11.09 -16.46
C GLU A 176 24.58 12.00 -16.07
N ARG A 177 23.51 11.97 -16.89
CA ARG A 177 22.28 12.70 -16.58
C ARG A 177 21.68 12.10 -15.31
N SER A 178 21.41 12.93 -14.30
CA SER A 178 20.59 12.51 -13.18
C SER A 178 19.22 12.08 -13.71
N ALA A 179 18.83 10.85 -13.40
CA ALA A 179 17.48 10.35 -13.57
C ALA A 179 16.51 11.31 -12.87
N ALA A 180 15.43 11.77 -13.50
CA ALA A 180 14.55 12.74 -12.85
C ALA A 180 13.82 12.15 -11.64
N ALA A 181 13.54 12.98 -10.63
CA ALA A 181 12.63 12.62 -9.55
C ALA A 181 11.25 12.22 -10.09
N GLY A 182 10.71 11.08 -9.68
CA GLY A 182 9.42 10.55 -10.14
C GLY A 182 8.20 11.22 -9.47
N THR A 183 8.18 12.55 -9.38
CA THR A 183 7.22 13.30 -8.56
C THR A 183 5.77 13.03 -8.93
N ARG A 184 5.44 12.79 -10.19
CA ARG A 184 4.05 12.50 -10.60
C ARG A 184 3.58 11.13 -10.14
N TYR A 185 4.47 10.14 -10.10
CA TYR A 185 4.16 8.83 -9.53
C TYR A 185 3.95 8.95 -8.02
N VAL A 186 4.82 9.67 -7.31
CA VAL A 186 4.68 9.89 -5.86
C VAL A 186 3.39 10.65 -5.54
N ALA A 187 3.07 11.71 -6.31
CA ALA A 187 1.82 12.44 -6.15
C ALA A 187 0.59 11.55 -6.38
N LEU A 188 0.64 10.64 -7.37
CA LEU A 188 -0.45 9.68 -7.62
C LEU A 188 -0.64 8.74 -6.41
N SER A 189 0.45 8.20 -5.90
CA SER A 189 0.47 7.36 -4.69
C SER A 189 -0.12 8.09 -3.49
N MET A 190 0.28 9.35 -3.29
CA MET A 190 -0.27 10.21 -2.23
C MET A 190 -1.78 10.37 -2.33
N TYR A 191 -2.31 10.70 -3.52
CA TYR A 191 -3.76 10.82 -3.68
C TYR A 191 -4.49 9.50 -3.38
N SER A 192 -3.91 8.35 -3.74
CA SER A 192 -4.50 7.04 -3.44
C SER A 192 -4.58 6.72 -1.95
N ARG A 193 -3.60 7.17 -1.15
CA ARG A 193 -3.51 6.86 0.29
C ARG A 193 -4.05 7.97 1.19
N GLY A 194 -4.26 9.15 0.61
CA GLY A 194 -4.48 10.42 1.28
C GLY A 194 -5.88 10.74 1.79
N LEU A 195 -6.80 9.77 1.78
CA LEU A 195 -8.20 10.01 2.16
C LEU A 195 -8.52 9.67 3.62
N SER A 196 -7.59 9.06 4.35
CA SER A 196 -7.82 8.80 5.77
C SER A 196 -7.74 10.11 6.58
N PRO A 197 -8.45 10.20 7.72
CA PRO A 197 -8.30 11.33 8.65
C PRO A 197 -6.86 11.47 9.18
N GLU A 198 -6.13 10.35 9.26
CA GLU A 198 -4.79 10.26 9.84
C GLU A 198 -3.70 10.74 8.86
N PHE A 199 -3.83 10.39 7.57
CA PHE A 199 -2.94 10.82 6.50
C PHE A 199 -3.78 11.55 5.45
N ARG A 200 -4.16 12.79 5.76
CA ARG A 200 -5.02 13.62 4.91
C ARG A 200 -4.18 14.43 3.94
N VAL A 201 -4.25 14.08 2.66
CA VAL A 201 -3.54 14.79 1.58
C VAL A 201 -4.28 16.07 1.19
N CYS A 202 -3.51 17.10 0.84
CA CYS A 202 -4.01 18.40 0.42
C CYS A 202 -3.23 18.95 -0.78
N ASP A 203 -3.90 19.76 -1.59
CA ASP A 203 -3.30 20.45 -2.75
C ASP A 203 -3.69 21.94 -2.81
N ASP A 204 -4.38 22.43 -1.76
CA ASP A 204 -4.98 23.77 -1.61
C ASP A 204 -5.93 24.21 -2.74
N LYS A 205 -6.22 23.33 -3.70
CA LYS A 205 -7.07 23.60 -4.85
C LYS A 205 -8.36 22.80 -4.76
N ARG A 206 -8.23 21.48 -4.74
CA ARG A 206 -9.31 20.50 -4.71
C ARG A 206 -9.43 19.84 -3.35
N LEU A 207 -8.31 19.48 -2.74
CA LEU A 207 -8.22 18.89 -1.42
C LEU A 207 -7.77 19.98 -0.44
N LYS A 208 -8.76 20.56 0.25
CA LYS A 208 -8.52 21.55 1.30
C LYS A 208 -8.45 20.87 2.66
N CYS A 209 -7.60 21.42 3.51
CA CYS A 209 -7.56 21.01 4.90
C CYS A 209 -8.81 21.45 5.67
N PRO A 210 -9.17 20.71 6.74
CA PRO A 210 -10.21 21.12 7.68
C PRO A 210 -9.93 22.51 8.28
N GLU A 211 -10.96 23.12 8.86
CA GLU A 211 -10.79 24.39 9.58
C GLU A 211 -9.82 24.21 10.76
N GLY A 212 -8.83 25.09 10.87
CA GLY A 212 -7.76 25.01 11.88
C GLY A 212 -6.47 24.35 11.39
N ASP A 213 -6.51 23.67 10.24
CA ASP A 213 -5.35 23.02 9.64
C ASP A 213 -4.79 23.83 8.47
N ALA A 214 -3.51 23.58 8.16
CA ALA A 214 -2.80 24.13 7.02
C ALA A 214 -2.18 23.01 6.18
N CYS A 215 -2.14 23.21 4.86
CA CYS A 215 -1.46 22.29 3.97
C CYS A 215 0.06 22.48 4.04
N LYS A 216 0.80 21.42 4.36
CA LYS A 216 2.27 21.42 4.33
C LYS A 216 2.75 20.55 3.17
N ALA A 217 3.29 21.21 2.14
CA ALA A 217 3.87 20.59 0.95
C ALA A 217 5.34 21.06 0.82
N PRO A 218 6.28 20.45 1.57
CA PRO A 218 7.67 20.91 1.57
C PRO A 218 8.44 20.53 0.30
N VAL A 219 7.94 19.58 -0.49
CA VAL A 219 8.59 19.12 -1.73
C VAL A 219 7.83 19.65 -2.96
N PRO A 220 8.48 20.42 -3.86
CA PRO A 220 7.88 20.90 -5.10
C PRO A 220 7.33 19.77 -5.97
N GLY A 221 6.16 20.00 -6.57
CA GLY A 221 5.52 19.01 -7.45
C GLY A 221 4.71 17.93 -6.72
N LEU A 222 4.91 17.76 -5.41
CA LEU A 222 4.10 16.86 -4.58
C LEU A 222 2.94 17.61 -3.92
N PRO A 223 1.79 16.95 -3.70
CA PRO A 223 0.78 17.47 -2.79
C PRO A 223 1.33 17.46 -1.35
N GLY A 224 0.65 18.17 -0.46
CA GLY A 224 1.00 18.21 0.96
C GLY A 224 0.15 17.29 1.82
N VAL A 225 0.38 17.39 3.12
CA VAL A 225 -0.50 16.81 4.15
C VAL A 225 -1.08 17.90 5.03
N CYS A 226 -2.30 17.69 5.52
CA CYS A 226 -2.95 18.58 6.46
C CYS A 226 -2.34 18.40 7.85
N VAL A 227 -1.93 19.52 8.44
CA VAL A 227 -1.43 19.57 9.81
C VAL A 227 -2.07 20.76 10.53
N PRO A 228 -2.19 20.74 11.87
CA PRO A 228 -2.65 21.88 12.63
C PRO A 228 -1.87 23.17 12.30
N ALA A 229 -2.57 24.24 11.98
CA ALA A 229 -1.95 25.45 11.42
C ALA A 229 -1.09 26.20 12.45
N THR A 230 -1.56 26.28 13.70
CA THR A 230 -0.94 27.03 14.80
C THR A 230 -1.36 26.47 16.15
N GLY A 231 -0.60 26.78 17.19
CA GLY A 231 -1.00 26.51 18.58
C GLY A 231 -0.44 25.22 19.16
N CYS A 232 0.50 24.57 18.47
CA CYS A 232 1.24 23.45 19.05
C CYS A 232 2.10 23.93 20.23
N GLN A 233 2.25 23.08 21.23
CA GLN A 233 3.18 23.24 22.35
C GLN A 233 4.24 22.14 22.33
N LEU A 234 3.88 20.96 21.84
CA LEU A 234 4.72 19.77 21.70
C LEU A 234 4.56 19.20 20.27
N ASP A 235 5.53 18.40 19.83
CA ASP A 235 5.48 17.73 18.52
C ASP A 235 4.21 16.86 18.35
N GLN A 236 3.70 16.30 19.45
CA GLN A 236 2.49 15.48 19.49
C GLN A 236 1.22 16.26 19.10
N ASP A 237 1.23 17.58 19.28
CA ASP A 237 0.10 18.45 18.91
C ASP A 237 0.02 18.64 17.38
N CYS A 238 1.05 18.24 16.64
CA CYS A 238 1.13 18.37 15.19
C CYS A 238 0.66 17.14 14.42
N GLY A 239 0.08 16.17 15.12
CA GLY A 239 -0.38 14.89 14.57
C GLY A 239 0.53 13.73 14.95
N ASN A 240 0.05 12.51 14.73
CA ASN A 240 0.74 11.28 15.14
C ASN A 240 1.61 10.66 14.02
N PHE A 241 2.24 11.51 13.21
CA PHE A 241 3.10 11.08 12.12
C PHE A 241 4.48 10.70 12.68
N LYS A 242 4.88 9.43 12.53
CA LYS A 242 6.12 8.87 13.08
C LYS A 242 7.19 8.65 12.01
N CYS A 243 8.42 9.07 12.32
CA CYS A 243 9.64 8.90 11.53
C CYS A 243 10.75 8.43 12.47
N ASP A 244 11.69 7.59 12.00
CA ASP A 244 12.92 7.11 12.67
C ASP A 244 12.91 7.05 14.21
N ASN A 245 12.84 5.82 14.77
CA ASN A 245 12.89 5.56 16.22
C ASN A 245 11.78 6.30 17.02
N ASP A 246 10.54 6.23 16.55
CA ASP A 246 9.34 6.81 17.19
C ASP A 246 9.33 8.34 17.36
N ARG A 247 10.24 9.07 16.71
CA ARG A 247 10.22 10.54 16.66
C ARG A 247 9.09 11.03 15.76
N GLY A 248 8.59 12.23 16.03
CA GLY A 248 7.58 12.86 15.17
C GLY A 248 8.20 13.33 13.85
N CYS A 249 7.57 13.05 12.72
CA CYS A 249 7.97 13.61 11.42
C CYS A 249 7.75 15.13 11.37
N ILE A 250 6.77 15.61 12.14
CA ILE A 250 6.40 17.02 12.22
C ILE A 250 6.80 17.52 13.59
N THR A 251 7.46 18.67 13.62
CA THR A 251 7.95 19.28 14.86
C THR A 251 7.17 20.55 15.17
N CYS A 252 6.97 20.80 16.46
CA CYS A 252 6.43 22.06 16.92
C CYS A 252 7.57 23.08 17.09
N SER A 253 7.56 24.11 16.27
CA SER A 253 8.52 25.21 16.34
C SER A 253 7.80 26.55 16.33
N ASN A 254 8.07 27.39 17.33
CA ASN A 254 7.41 28.70 17.51
C ASN A 254 5.87 28.63 17.43
N ALA A 255 5.28 27.61 18.07
CA ALA A 255 3.84 27.32 18.02
C ALA A 255 3.27 27.04 16.62
N GLN A 256 4.13 26.61 15.69
CA GLN A 256 3.76 26.18 14.35
C GLN A 256 4.24 24.76 14.09
N CYS A 257 3.41 23.97 13.43
CA CYS A 257 3.80 22.65 12.94
C CYS A 257 4.65 22.81 11.68
N VAL A 258 5.90 22.35 11.78
CA VAL A 258 6.91 22.41 10.73
C VAL A 258 7.21 20.98 10.28
N LEU A 259 7.05 20.77 8.97
CA LEU A 259 7.32 19.50 8.31
C LEU A 259 8.50 19.72 7.34
N PRO A 260 9.73 19.33 7.73
CA PRO A 260 10.88 19.33 6.84
C PRO A 260 10.68 18.38 5.65
N ALA A 261 11.40 18.62 4.55
CA ALA A 261 11.25 17.84 3.32
C ALA A 261 11.71 16.39 3.51
N GLU A 262 12.85 16.19 4.18
CA GLU A 262 13.42 14.90 4.51
C GLU A 262 12.47 14.07 5.38
N ASN A 263 11.85 14.68 6.39
CA ASN A 263 10.87 14.02 7.23
C ASN A 263 9.57 13.71 6.47
N PHE A 264 9.19 14.55 5.51
CA PHE A 264 8.04 14.30 4.67
C PHE A 264 8.28 13.10 3.76
N LEU A 265 9.43 13.01 3.11
CA LEU A 265 9.78 11.86 2.28
C LEU A 265 9.89 10.59 3.11
N LYS A 266 10.51 10.67 4.29
CA LYS A 266 10.54 9.54 5.24
C LYS A 266 9.13 9.08 5.64
N LEU A 267 8.22 10.02 5.90
CA LEU A 267 6.82 9.69 6.17
C LEU A 267 6.16 8.97 4.99
N LEU A 268 6.44 9.40 3.74
CA LEU A 268 5.93 8.74 2.55
C LEU A 268 6.50 7.31 2.39
N GLU A 269 7.77 7.10 2.71
CA GLU A 269 8.42 5.78 2.69
C GLU A 269 7.83 4.81 3.72
N ASP A 270 7.71 5.26 4.97
CA ASP A 270 7.19 4.44 6.08
C ASP A 270 5.72 4.04 5.86
N ASN A 271 4.99 4.85 5.09
CA ASN A 271 3.61 4.57 4.69
C ASN A 271 3.53 3.87 3.32
N GLY A 272 4.62 3.42 2.71
CA GLY A 272 4.59 2.71 1.41
C GLY A 272 4.04 3.55 0.24
N VAL A 273 4.01 4.88 0.37
CA VAL A 273 3.65 5.80 -0.72
C VAL A 273 4.79 5.88 -1.74
N PHE A 274 6.03 5.90 -1.24
CA PHE A 274 7.24 6.17 -2.00
C PHE A 274 8.38 5.23 -1.58
N GLY A 275 9.31 4.98 -2.50
CA GLY A 275 10.63 4.40 -2.24
C GLY A 275 11.63 4.89 -3.26
N SER A 276 12.83 5.23 -2.82
CA SER A 276 13.91 5.60 -3.76
C SER A 276 14.44 4.35 -4.48
N ILE A 277 14.35 4.32 -5.82
CA ILE A 277 14.97 3.27 -6.63
C ILE A 277 16.51 3.34 -6.60
N CYS A 278 17.03 4.49 -6.19
CA CYS A 278 18.46 4.76 -6.06
C CYS A 278 19.05 4.14 -4.79
N ASN A 279 18.20 3.71 -3.86
CA ASN A 279 18.62 3.00 -2.66
C ASN A 279 19.07 1.58 -3.03
N PRO A 280 20.24 1.09 -2.54
CA PRO A 280 20.69 -0.28 -2.77
C PRO A 280 19.71 -1.35 -2.27
N ASP A 281 18.80 -1.01 -1.35
CA ASP A 281 17.76 -1.90 -0.84
C ASP A 281 16.40 -1.20 -0.78
N TYR A 282 15.62 -1.33 -1.85
CA TYR A 282 14.20 -0.94 -1.91
C TYR A 282 13.26 -2.05 -1.37
N GLY A 283 13.81 -3.10 -0.75
CA GLY A 283 13.06 -4.22 -0.18
C GLY A 283 12.14 -3.81 0.98
N ASN A 284 12.46 -2.74 1.69
CA ASN A 284 11.62 -2.22 2.79
C ASN A 284 10.25 -1.74 2.29
N VAL A 285 10.24 -1.01 1.17
CA VAL A 285 9.01 -0.53 0.54
C VAL A 285 8.25 -1.72 -0.04
N LEU A 286 8.91 -2.62 -0.78
CA LEU A 286 8.27 -3.85 -1.25
C LEU A 286 7.73 -4.74 -0.12
N GLY A 287 8.37 -4.75 1.04
CA GLY A 287 7.90 -5.44 2.24
C GLY A 287 6.64 -4.79 2.83
N ALA A 288 6.64 -3.47 3.02
CA ALA A 288 5.46 -2.73 3.47
C ALA A 288 4.27 -2.92 2.51
N LEU A 289 4.54 -2.81 1.20
CA LEU A 289 3.57 -3.08 0.14
C LEU A 289 3.11 -4.53 0.12
N GLY A 290 4.00 -5.49 0.37
CA GLY A 290 3.67 -6.91 0.48
C GLY A 290 2.73 -7.20 1.64
N PHE A 291 2.93 -6.56 2.80
CA PHE A 291 2.03 -6.70 3.95
C PHE A 291 0.64 -6.10 3.69
N GLU A 292 0.59 -4.96 2.99
CA GLU A 292 -0.67 -4.33 2.58
C GLU A 292 -1.37 -5.13 1.47
N ALA A 293 -0.61 -5.63 0.49
CA ALA A 293 -1.07 -6.45 -0.63
C ALA A 293 -1.58 -7.82 -0.22
N ALA A 294 -1.04 -8.38 0.86
CA ALA A 294 -1.58 -9.56 1.50
C ALA A 294 -2.96 -9.33 2.15
N GLY A 295 -3.53 -8.12 2.09
CA GLY A 295 -4.85 -7.83 2.63
C GLY A 295 -4.89 -7.98 4.16
N LEU A 296 -3.75 -7.76 4.81
CA LEU A 296 -3.67 -7.62 6.25
C LEU A 296 -4.30 -6.28 6.60
N ALA A 297 -5.62 -6.20 6.48
CA ALA A 297 -6.39 -5.14 7.10
C ALA A 297 -6.00 -5.20 8.58
N ARG A 298 -5.25 -4.18 9.01
CA ARG A 298 -4.92 -4.02 10.42
C ARG A 298 -5.96 -3.15 11.09
N LYS A 299 -6.75 -2.41 10.32
CA LYS A 299 -7.73 -1.45 10.81
C LYS A 299 -9.14 -1.90 10.45
N PHE A 300 -10.00 -1.96 11.46
CA PHE A 300 -11.40 -2.36 11.33
C PHE A 300 -12.28 -1.31 11.97
N GLU A 301 -12.97 -0.52 11.15
CA GLU A 301 -13.88 0.52 11.61
C GLU A 301 -15.08 -0.08 12.33
N LEU A 302 -15.44 0.55 13.45
CA LEU A 302 -16.60 0.17 14.23
C LEU A 302 -17.83 0.93 13.72
N THR A 303 -18.96 0.22 13.64
CA THR A 303 -20.23 0.81 13.21
C THR A 303 -20.77 1.88 14.18
N LYS A 304 -20.36 1.86 15.45
CA LYS A 304 -20.68 2.88 16.46
C LYS A 304 -19.50 3.11 17.39
N GLY A 305 -19.42 4.30 17.98
CA GLY A 305 -18.47 4.58 19.05
C GLY A 305 -18.63 3.62 20.24
N PRO A 306 -17.56 3.04 20.78
CA PRO A 306 -17.58 2.25 22.00
C PRO A 306 -17.77 3.12 23.25
N ASN A 307 -18.51 2.60 24.22
CA ASN A 307 -18.60 3.15 25.57
C ASN A 307 -17.68 2.36 26.50
N CYS A 308 -16.46 2.85 26.67
CA CYS A 308 -15.43 2.17 27.44
C CYS A 308 -15.60 2.27 28.96
N ASP A 309 -16.57 3.05 29.46
CA ASP A 309 -17.01 2.98 30.87
C ASP A 309 -17.85 1.73 31.16
N LYS A 310 -18.23 0.99 30.12
CA LYS A 310 -18.97 -0.26 30.22
C LYS A 310 -18.12 -1.41 29.72
N THR A 311 -18.33 -2.57 30.32
CA THR A 311 -17.60 -3.78 29.98
C THR A 311 -18.46 -4.77 29.20
N VAL A 312 -17.76 -5.66 28.50
CA VAL A 312 -18.28 -6.87 27.88
C VAL A 312 -17.42 -8.06 28.31
N LYS A 313 -18.00 -9.26 28.25
CA LYS A 313 -17.29 -10.52 28.52
C LYS A 313 -16.28 -10.84 27.43
N CYS A 314 -15.07 -11.22 27.81
CA CYS A 314 -13.99 -11.55 26.88
C CYS A 314 -13.31 -12.86 27.25
N CYS A 315 -13.89 -13.96 26.77
CA CYS A 315 -13.36 -15.32 26.89
C CYS A 315 -13.26 -15.95 25.50
N PRO A 316 -12.44 -17.00 25.29
CA PRO A 316 -12.37 -17.68 24.00
C PRO A 316 -13.75 -18.11 23.48
N THR A 317 -13.88 -18.25 22.17
CA THR A 317 -15.16 -18.66 21.58
C THR A 317 -15.55 -20.06 22.04
N GLY A 318 -16.81 -20.22 22.47
CA GLY A 318 -17.31 -21.46 23.06
C GLY A 318 -17.26 -21.52 24.59
N THR A 319 -16.63 -20.56 25.28
CA THR A 319 -16.76 -20.44 26.74
C THR A 319 -18.18 -20.02 27.11
N ALA A 320 -18.83 -20.78 28.01
CA ALA A 320 -20.16 -20.43 28.49
C ALA A 320 -20.13 -19.13 29.30
N ASP A 321 -21.20 -18.34 29.22
CA ASP A 321 -21.28 -17.05 29.92
C ASP A 321 -21.06 -17.17 31.43
N ALA A 322 -21.49 -18.25 32.06
CA ALA A 322 -21.30 -18.48 33.50
C ALA A 322 -19.82 -18.64 33.90
N ASP A 323 -19.00 -19.14 32.97
CA ASP A 323 -17.59 -19.45 33.20
C ASP A 323 -16.67 -18.32 32.75
N CYS A 324 -17.21 -17.32 32.05
CA CYS A 324 -16.45 -16.17 31.60
C CYS A 324 -16.40 -15.07 32.66
N THR A 325 -15.28 -15.01 33.38
CA THR A 325 -15.04 -14.06 34.47
C THR A 325 -14.28 -12.80 34.05
N VAL A 326 -13.71 -12.79 32.83
CA VAL A 326 -12.94 -11.66 32.31
C VAL A 326 -13.88 -10.69 31.61
N GLU A 327 -13.88 -9.44 32.08
CA GLU A 327 -14.63 -8.34 31.50
C GLU A 327 -13.70 -7.18 31.13
N VAL A 328 -13.85 -6.68 29.91
CA VAL A 328 -13.04 -5.59 29.35
C VAL A 328 -13.92 -4.60 28.59
N PRO A 329 -13.49 -3.34 28.41
CA PRO A 329 -14.26 -2.34 27.66
C PRO A 329 -14.59 -2.74 26.22
N VAL A 330 -13.60 -3.31 25.54
CA VAL A 330 -13.71 -3.82 24.17
C VAL A 330 -12.97 -5.16 24.11
N CYS A 331 -13.63 -6.18 23.57
CA CYS A 331 -13.06 -7.51 23.38
C CYS A 331 -12.85 -7.76 21.90
N VAL A 332 -11.62 -8.08 21.50
CA VAL A 332 -11.27 -8.43 20.12
C VAL A 332 -10.86 -9.88 20.07
N ARG A 333 -11.42 -10.62 19.11
CA ARG A 333 -11.04 -11.99 18.82
C ARG A 333 -10.70 -12.17 17.36
N VAL A 334 -9.72 -13.03 17.10
CA VAL A 334 -9.31 -13.44 15.76
C VAL A 334 -9.39 -14.96 15.71
N ASN A 335 -10.20 -15.52 14.81
CA ASN A 335 -10.51 -16.95 14.75
C ASN A 335 -10.96 -17.54 16.10
N GLY A 336 -11.61 -16.70 16.92
CA GLY A 336 -12.13 -17.06 18.23
C GLY A 336 -11.12 -17.02 19.40
N GLU A 337 -9.84 -16.77 19.14
CA GLU A 337 -8.81 -16.50 20.15
C GLU A 337 -8.83 -15.03 20.58
N ILE A 338 -8.59 -14.74 21.86
CA ILE A 338 -8.55 -13.36 22.37
C ILE A 338 -7.22 -12.73 22.04
N ILE A 339 -7.25 -11.54 21.46
CA ILE A 339 -6.05 -10.75 21.21
C ILE A 339 -5.95 -9.64 22.26
N PRO A 340 -4.76 -9.43 22.88
CA PRO A 340 -4.60 -8.44 23.93
C PRO A 340 -4.72 -7.01 23.39
N ASN A 341 -5.25 -6.10 24.22
CA ASN A 341 -5.22 -4.66 23.96
C ASN A 341 -3.83 -4.10 24.30
N GLU A 342 -2.85 -4.44 23.49
CA GLU A 342 -1.44 -4.11 23.71
C GLU A 342 -0.80 -3.67 22.40
N ARG A 343 -0.17 -2.50 22.42
CA ARG A 343 0.43 -1.88 21.23
C ARG A 343 1.54 -2.74 20.58
N ALA A 344 2.29 -3.52 21.36
CA ALA A 344 3.44 -4.26 20.86
C ALA A 344 3.08 -5.60 20.18
N ALA A 345 1.92 -6.18 20.50
CA ALA A 345 1.60 -7.57 20.16
C ALA A 345 0.10 -7.85 20.03
N GLY A 346 -0.71 -6.83 19.75
CA GLY A 346 -2.17 -6.98 19.80
C GLY A 346 -2.89 -5.88 19.05
N TRP A 347 -3.86 -5.25 19.71
CA TRP A 347 -4.64 -4.18 19.10
C TRP A 347 -4.73 -2.96 20.02
N VAL A 348 -5.08 -1.83 19.43
CA VAL A 348 -5.43 -0.57 20.10
C VAL A 348 -6.72 -0.01 19.52
N TYR A 349 -7.46 0.77 20.32
CA TYR A 349 -8.60 1.52 19.82
C TYR A 349 -8.17 2.91 19.37
N GLU A 350 -8.52 3.29 18.15
CA GLU A 350 -8.26 4.61 17.58
C GLU A 350 -9.54 5.45 17.58
N ALA A 351 -9.61 6.44 18.47
CA ALA A 351 -10.80 7.27 18.64
C ALA A 351 -11.10 8.14 17.40
N GLY A 352 -10.06 8.63 16.70
CA GLY A 352 -10.21 9.51 15.54
C GLY A 352 -10.95 8.87 14.37
N SER A 353 -10.71 7.58 14.12
CA SER A 353 -11.34 6.79 13.05
C SER A 353 -12.40 5.82 13.57
N ASN A 354 -12.65 5.82 14.87
CA ASN A 354 -13.52 4.85 15.53
C ASN A 354 -13.21 3.40 15.11
N ALA A 355 -11.95 2.99 15.18
CA ALA A 355 -11.50 1.71 14.65
C ALA A 355 -10.69 0.90 15.67
N ILE A 356 -10.66 -0.42 15.48
CA ILE A 356 -9.67 -1.30 16.09
C ILE A 356 -8.50 -1.40 15.13
N PHE A 357 -7.31 -1.05 15.61
CA PHE A 357 -6.06 -1.17 14.86
C PHE A 357 -5.17 -2.23 15.51
N PHE A 358 -4.81 -3.27 14.75
CA PHE A 358 -3.81 -4.26 15.16
C PHE A 358 -2.42 -3.65 14.99
N ASP A 359 -1.77 -3.36 16.12
CA ASP A 359 -0.50 -2.64 16.19
C ASP A 359 0.63 -3.57 16.66
N GLY A 360 1.85 -3.20 16.31
CA GLY A 360 3.06 -3.95 16.64
C GLY A 360 3.21 -5.23 15.82
N SER A 361 3.60 -6.31 16.51
CA SER A 361 3.99 -7.58 15.89
C SER A 361 2.82 -8.51 15.52
N TYR A 362 1.62 -8.24 16.04
CA TYR A 362 0.46 -9.08 15.76
C TYR A 362 -0.30 -8.54 14.54
N VAL A 363 -0.47 -9.41 13.55
CA VAL A 363 -1.21 -9.10 12.34
C VAL A 363 -2.23 -10.21 12.10
N PRO A 364 -3.53 -9.91 11.98
CA PRO A 364 -4.54 -10.93 11.70
C PRO A 364 -4.19 -11.71 10.43
N PRO A 365 -4.25 -13.06 10.44
CA PRO A 365 -4.04 -13.84 9.22
C PRO A 365 -5.06 -13.48 8.14
N THR A 366 -4.70 -13.73 6.88
CA THR A 366 -5.64 -13.64 5.75
C THR A 366 -6.84 -14.57 5.96
N ASP A 367 -8.03 -14.13 5.55
CA ASP A 367 -9.30 -14.84 5.72
C ASP A 367 -9.68 -15.13 7.19
N ALA A 368 -9.04 -14.47 8.15
CA ALA A 368 -9.38 -14.63 9.56
C ALA A 368 -10.72 -13.96 9.90
N ASP A 369 -11.51 -14.63 10.73
CA ASP A 369 -12.75 -14.07 11.29
C ASP A 369 -12.41 -13.16 12.47
N ILE A 370 -12.70 -11.87 12.33
CA ILE A 370 -12.46 -10.86 13.35
C ILE A 370 -13.78 -10.48 14.01
N ALA A 371 -13.87 -10.74 15.31
CA ALA A 371 -15.04 -10.40 16.12
C ALA A 371 -14.68 -9.34 17.16
N VAL A 372 -15.30 -8.17 17.06
CA VAL A 372 -15.18 -7.09 18.03
C VAL A 372 -16.47 -6.95 18.82
N SER A 373 -16.40 -7.11 20.13
CA SER A 373 -17.52 -6.96 21.05
C SER A 373 -17.31 -5.76 21.97
N TYR A 374 -18.32 -4.90 22.08
CA TYR A 374 -18.30 -3.71 22.92
C TYR A 374 -19.74 -3.23 23.21
N ARG A 375 -19.89 -2.32 24.18
CA ARG A 375 -21.15 -1.59 24.37
C ARG A 375 -21.14 -0.32 23.55
N ALA A 376 -22.12 -0.13 22.67
CA ALA A 376 -22.21 1.08 21.86
C ALA A 376 -22.58 2.31 22.71
N ALA A 377 -21.95 3.44 22.42
CA ALA A 377 -22.31 4.74 22.95
C ALA A 377 -23.65 5.21 22.37
N THR A 378 -24.41 5.96 23.17
CA THR A 378 -25.73 6.48 22.78
C THR A 378 -25.64 7.65 21.80
N THR A 379 -24.52 8.38 21.80
CA THR A 379 -24.28 9.58 20.98
C THR A 379 -23.58 9.29 19.66
N GLY A 380 -23.18 8.03 19.41
CA GLY A 380 -22.40 7.63 18.23
C GLY A 380 -20.89 7.87 18.35
N ALA A 381 -20.45 8.83 19.18
CA ALA A 381 -19.04 9.06 19.51
C ALA A 381 -18.55 8.15 20.66
N PRO A 382 -17.27 7.78 20.70
CA PRO A 382 -16.72 7.00 21.81
C PRO A 382 -16.81 7.73 23.16
N ILE A 383 -16.90 6.95 24.24
CA ILE A 383 -16.89 7.44 25.62
C ILE A 383 -15.75 6.77 26.37
N SER A 384 -14.84 7.55 26.98
CA SER A 384 -13.81 7.07 27.91
C SER A 384 -12.76 6.10 27.33
N CYS A 385 -12.71 5.96 26.01
CA CYS A 385 -11.80 5.02 25.33
C CYS A 385 -10.39 5.57 25.11
N GLU A 386 -10.15 6.83 25.45
CA GLU A 386 -8.81 7.40 25.45
C GLU A 386 -8.04 6.83 26.65
N VAL A 387 -6.95 6.13 26.35
CA VAL A 387 -5.95 5.79 27.36
C VAL A 387 -5.46 7.11 27.95
N ARG A 388 -5.78 7.39 29.22
CA ARG A 388 -5.10 8.45 29.95
C ARG A 388 -3.62 8.11 29.93
N LEU A 389 -2.84 8.80 29.10
CA LEU A 389 -1.39 8.87 29.24
C LEU A 389 -1.13 9.40 30.66
N GLN A 390 -0.66 8.52 31.54
CA GLN A 390 0.05 8.91 32.75
C GLN A 390 1.54 8.86 32.50
#